data_AF-A0A6J6UBZ8-F1
#
_entry.id   AF-A0A6J6UBZ8-F1
#
_cell.length_a   1.000
_cell.length_b   1.000
_cell.length_c   1.000
_cell.angle_alpha   90.00
_cell.angle_beta   90.00
_cell.angle_gamma   90.00
#
_symmetry.space_group_name_H-M   'P 1'
#
loop_
_entity.id
_entity.type
_entity.pdbx_description
1 polymer ?
#
loop_
_entity_poly.entity_id
_entity_poly.type
_entity_poly.pdbx_seq_one_letter_code
_entity_poly.pdbx_strand_id
1 'polypeptide(L)'
;MLAHTPVVPKLSFFYGISIYMYPRDHNPPHFHAIYGEFSAQVLISNGLLVNGSLPRRAERLVREWLHAHQNEIYQAWINLQGGKSVEAIEPLR
;
A
#
# COMPACT_ATOMS: atom_id res chain seq x y z
N MET A 1 -26.85 2.02 15.14
CA MET A 1 -26.02 2.77 14.19
C MET A 1 -25.14 1.76 13.47
N LEU A 2 -25.42 1.51 12.19
CA LEU A 2 -24.61 0.56 11.40
C LEU A 2 -23.25 1.21 11.17
N ALA A 3 -22.21 0.70 11.82
CA ALA A 3 -20.84 1.06 11.49
C ALA A 3 -20.57 0.56 10.06
N HIS A 4 -20.56 1.48 9.09
CA HIS A 4 -20.00 1.19 7.77
C HIS A 4 -18.58 0.67 8.02
N THR A 5 -18.34 -0.61 7.75
CA THR A 5 -16.96 -1.12 7.74
C THR A 5 -16.25 -0.32 6.66
N PRO A 6 -15.20 0.46 6.98
CA PRO A 6 -14.49 1.20 5.95
C PRO A 6 -13.94 0.17 4.96
N VAL A 7 -14.38 0.27 3.71
CA VAL A 7 -13.82 -0.52 2.62
C VAL A 7 -12.32 -0.23 2.61
N VAL A 8 -11.50 -1.27 2.72
CA VAL A 8 -10.05 -1.12 2.67
C VAL A 8 -9.68 -0.70 1.24
N PRO A 9 -9.13 0.51 1.03
CA PRO A 9 -8.81 0.97 -0.30
C PRO A 9 -7.67 0.13 -0.90
N LYS A 10 -7.94 -0.40 -2.08
CA LYS A 10 -6.93 -0.95 -2.97
C LYS A 10 -6.34 0.20 -3.78
N LEU A 11 -5.11 0.59 -3.49
CA LEU A 11 -4.44 1.69 -4.16
C LEU A 11 -4.04 1.32 -5.59
N SER A 12 -3.56 0.10 -5.82
CA SER A 12 -3.11 -0.30 -7.16
C SER A 12 -3.10 -1.82 -7.37
N PHE A 13 -2.96 -2.23 -8.64
CA PHE A 13 -2.81 -3.62 -9.04
C PHE A 13 -1.92 -3.77 -10.26
N PHE A 14 -0.85 -4.53 -10.15
CA PHE A 14 0.07 -4.78 -11.27
C PHE A 14 0.76 -6.12 -11.10
N TYR A 15 0.95 -6.87 -12.20
CA TYR A 15 1.72 -8.12 -12.20
C TYR A 15 1.27 -9.16 -11.13
N GLY A 16 -0.02 -9.17 -10.77
CA GLY A 16 -0.57 -10.03 -9.72
C GLY A 16 -0.38 -9.52 -8.28
N ILE A 17 0.23 -8.35 -8.11
CA ILE A 17 0.49 -7.69 -6.83
C ILE A 17 -0.65 -6.71 -6.55
N SER A 18 -1.34 -6.88 -5.42
CA SER A 18 -2.34 -5.93 -4.95
C SER A 18 -1.74 -5.04 -3.87
N ILE A 19 -1.92 -3.73 -4.00
CA ILE A 19 -1.50 -2.74 -3.01
C ILE A 19 -2.70 -2.23 -2.24
N TYR A 20 -2.63 -2.31 -0.91
CA TYR A 20 -3.66 -1.84 0.01
C TYR A 20 -3.09 -0.85 1.03
N MET A 21 -3.95 0.02 1.55
CA MET A 21 -3.63 0.87 2.68
C MET A 21 -4.79 0.86 3.68
N TYR A 22 -4.51 0.58 4.95
CA TYR A 22 -5.57 0.43 5.94
C TYR A 22 -5.69 1.72 6.77
N PRO A 23 -6.91 2.30 6.90
CA PRO A 23 -7.11 3.54 7.68
C PRO A 23 -6.76 3.43 9.16
N ARG A 24 -6.75 2.20 9.70
CA ARG A 24 -6.46 1.93 11.12
C ARG A 24 -5.01 1.55 11.39
N ASP A 25 -4.15 1.56 10.36
CA ASP A 25 -2.71 1.36 10.56
C ASP A 25 -2.09 2.57 11.26
N HIS A 26 -0.92 2.35 11.86
CA HIS A 26 -0.19 3.35 12.64
C HIS A 26 1.21 3.60 12.07
N ASN A 27 1.86 4.65 12.58
CA ASN A 27 3.24 4.96 12.21
C ASN A 27 4.21 3.81 12.55
N PRO A 28 5.31 3.66 11.77
CA PRO A 28 5.69 4.49 10.62
C PRO A 28 4.78 4.28 9.39
N PRO A 29 4.63 5.29 8.49
CA PRO A 29 3.78 5.17 7.31
C PRO A 29 4.17 4.01 6.40
N HIS A 30 3.21 3.13 6.13
CA HIS A 30 3.41 1.93 5.33
C HIS A 30 2.18 1.60 4.47
N PHE A 31 2.37 0.75 3.47
CA PHE A 31 1.29 0.10 2.72
C PHE A 31 1.49 -1.42 2.73
N HIS A 32 0.47 -2.16 2.32
CA HIS A 32 0.51 -3.62 2.26
C HIS A 32 0.57 -4.06 0.81
N ALA A 33 1.53 -4.94 0.50
CA ALA A 33 1.64 -5.59 -0.79
C ALA A 33 1.28 -7.07 -0.63
N ILE A 34 0.37 -7.57 -1.47
CA ILE A 34 -0.10 -8.96 -1.46
C ILE A 34 0.18 -9.59 -2.83
N TYR A 35 0.84 -10.75 -2.85
CA TYR A 35 1.18 -11.51 -4.06
C TYR A 35 1.02 -13.02 -3.81
N GLY A 36 -0.08 -13.59 -4.28
CA GLY A 36 -0.41 -15.00 -4.00
C GLY A 36 -0.55 -15.25 -2.50
N GLU A 37 0.25 -16.17 -1.96
CA GLU A 37 0.32 -16.47 -0.53
C GLU A 37 1.22 -15.51 0.28
N PHE A 38 1.97 -14.65 -0.42
CA PHE A 38 2.90 -13.70 0.21
C PHE A 38 2.21 -12.38 0.52
N SER A 39 2.55 -11.81 1.66
CA SER A 39 2.15 -10.46 2.05
C SER A 39 3.29 -9.75 2.78
N ALA A 40 3.39 -8.44 2.62
CA ALA A 40 4.35 -7.62 3.34
C ALA A 40 3.85 -6.21 3.62
N GLN A 41 4.28 -5.65 4.75
CA GLN A 41 4.16 -4.23 5.07
C GLN A 41 5.43 -3.51 4.59
N VAL A 42 5.25 -2.48 3.78
CA VAL A 42 6.31 -1.77 3.08
C VAL A 42 6.35 -0.33 3.55
N LEU A 43 7.47 0.12 4.12
CA LEU A 43 7.65 1.51 4.52
C LEU A 43 7.60 2.44 3.31
N ILE A 44 6.80 3.49 3.40
CA ILE A 44 6.69 4.49 2.32
C ILE A 44 8.00 5.28 2.17
N SER A 45 8.76 5.44 3.26
CA SER A 45 9.99 6.25 3.26
C SER A 45 11.13 5.67 2.42
N ASN A 46 11.29 4.34 2.42
CA ASN A 46 12.46 3.68 1.84
C ASN A 46 12.19 2.29 1.25
N GLY A 47 10.92 1.85 1.23
CA GLY A 47 10.51 0.56 0.70
C GLY A 47 10.93 -0.65 1.54
N LEU A 48 11.51 -0.47 2.74
CA LEU A 48 11.88 -1.60 3.59
C LEU A 48 10.63 -2.39 3.99
N LEU A 49 10.75 -3.72 3.93
CA LEU A 49 9.76 -4.63 4.46
C LEU A 49 9.93 -4.70 5.99
N VAL A 50 8.90 -4.31 6.73
CA VAL A 50 8.92 -4.31 8.21
C VAL A 50 8.12 -5.45 8.81
N ASN A 51 7.27 -6.09 8.01
CA ASN A 51 6.55 -7.30 8.37
C ASN A 51 6.26 -8.11 7.10
N GLY A 52 6.20 -9.43 7.24
CA GLY A 52 5.96 -10.36 6.13
C GLY A 52 7.14 -10.47 5.17
N SER A 53 6.86 -10.96 3.96
CA SER A 53 7.89 -11.16 2.94
C SER A 53 7.27 -11.17 1.55
N LEU A 54 8.10 -10.90 0.54
CA LEU A 54 7.75 -11.07 -0.87
C LEU A 54 8.88 -11.83 -1.57
N PRO A 55 8.57 -12.60 -2.63
CA PRO A 55 9.60 -13.11 -3.52
C PRO A 55 10.39 -11.94 -4.12
N ARG A 56 11.70 -12.11 -4.32
CA ARG A 56 12.62 -11.04 -4.76
C ARG A 56 12.10 -10.23 -5.96
N ARG A 57 11.47 -10.89 -6.93
CA ARG A 57 10.90 -10.23 -8.11
C ARG A 57 9.73 -9.32 -7.74
N ALA A 58 8.82 -9.76 -6.88
CA ALA A 58 7.69 -8.97 -6.42
C ALA A 58 8.16 -7.79 -5.55
N GLU A 59 9.11 -8.00 -4.65
CA GLU A 59 9.70 -6.91 -3.86
C GLU A 59 10.29 -5.81 -4.76
N ARG A 60 11.05 -6.19 -5.79
CA ARG A 60 11.61 -5.23 -6.75
C ARG A 60 10.52 -4.41 -7.44
N LEU A 61 9.47 -5.07 -7.96
CA LEU A 61 8.36 -4.38 -8.63
C LEU A 61 7.62 -3.43 -7.67
N VAL A 62 7.40 -3.84 -6.42
CA VAL A 62 6.78 -2.98 -5.40
C VAL A 62 7.64 -1.76 -5.10
N ARG A 63 8.97 -1.90 -5.02
CA ARG A 63 9.88 -0.79 -4.80
C ARG A 63 9.94 0.17 -5.99
N GLU A 64 9.89 -0.35 -7.22
CA GLU A 64 9.81 0.47 -8.44
C GLU A 64 8.51 1.28 -8.47
N TRP A 65 7.39 0.64 -8.17
CA TRP A 65 6.10 1.32 -8.04
C TRP A 65 6.11 2.38 -6.92
N LEU A 66 6.64 2.05 -5.74
CA LEU A 66 6.80 3.02 -4.65
C LEU A 66 7.63 4.22 -5.11
N HIS A 67 8.75 4.00 -5.78
CA HIS A 67 9.61 5.09 -6.25
C HIS A 67 8.89 6.00 -7.26
N ALA A 68 8.09 5.43 -8.17
CA ALA A 68 7.33 6.21 -9.14
C ALA A 68 6.19 7.04 -8.51
N HIS A 69 5.60 6.55 -7.42
CA HIS A 69 4.35 7.10 -6.85
C HIS A 69 4.48 7.55 -5.38
N GLN A 70 5.69 7.75 -4.87
CA GLN A 70 5.94 7.95 -3.43
C GLN A 70 5.09 9.09 -2.83
N ASN A 71 4.99 10.21 -3.55
CA ASN A 71 4.20 11.36 -3.11
C ASN A 71 2.71 11.04 -3.03
N GLU A 72 2.15 10.37 -4.03
CA GLU A 72 0.73 9.97 -4.07
C GLU A 72 0.40 9.00 -2.92
N ILE A 73 1.29 8.03 -2.68
CA ILE A 73 1.15 7.05 -1.58
C ILE A 73 1.19 7.76 -0.22
N TYR A 74 2.09 8.74 -0.04
CA TYR A 74 2.18 9.50 1.20
C TYR A 74 0.94 10.39 1.41
N GLN A 75 0.39 10.99 0.35
CA GLN A 75 -0.88 11.73 0.43
C GLN A 75 -2.06 10.80 0.74
N ALA A 76 -2.09 9.61 0.16
CA ALA A 76 -3.09 8.60 0.51
C ALA A 76 -3.03 8.24 2.00
N TRP A 77 -1.83 8.08 2.56
CA TRP A 77 -1.64 7.86 3.99
C TRP A 77 -2.22 8.99 4.84
N ILE A 78 -1.85 10.24 4.55
CA ILE A 78 -2.38 11.41 5.28
C ILE A 78 -3.91 11.47 5.20
N ASN A 79 -4.47 11.26 4.01
CA ASN A 79 -5.91 11.29 3.79
C ASN A 79 -6.64 10.23 4.61
N LEU A 80 -6.15 8.98 4.59
CA LEU A 80 -6.79 7.89 5.34
C LEU A 80 -6.67 8.07 6.85
N GLN A 81 -5.53 8.56 7.35
CA GLN A 81 -5.37 8.90 8.78
C GLN A 81 -6.32 10.03 9.20
N GLY A 82 -6.66 10.93 8.26
CA GLY A 82 -7.67 11.98 8.45
C GLY A 82 -9.12 11.53 8.20
N GLY A 83 -9.38 10.24 7.95
CA GLY A 83 -10.71 9.71 7.68
C GLY A 83 -11.30 10.09 6.31
N LYS A 84 -10.46 10.53 5.37
CA LYS A 84 -10.86 10.87 3.99
C LYS A 84 -10.75 9.65 3.06
N SER A 85 -11.51 9.68 1.98
CA SER A 85 -11.34 8.73 0.87
C SER A 85 -10.04 9.00 0.10
N VAL A 86 -9.57 7.98 -0.61
CA VAL A 86 -8.42 8.07 -1.52
C VAL A 86 -8.79 7.49 -2.87
N GLU A 87 -8.15 8.01 -3.91
CA GLU A 87 -8.29 7.49 -5.27
C GLU A 87 -7.28 6.34 -5.51
N ALA A 88 -7.52 5.58 -6.57
CA ALA A 88 -6.55 4.61 -7.05
C ALA A 88 -5.32 5.34 -7.64
N ILE A 89 -4.16 4.72 -7.46
CA ILE A 89 -2.87 5.16 -8.00
C ILE A 89 -2.55 4.27 -9.19
N GLU A 90 -2.05 4.89 -10.26
CA GLU A 90 -1.71 4.18 -11.50
C GLU A 90 -0.80 2.97 -11.25
N PRO A 91 -1.01 1.86 -11.99
CA PRO A 91 -0.20 0.66 -11.85
C PRO A 91 1.19 0.84 -12.46
N LEU A 92 2.16 0.08 -11.95
CA LEU A 92 3.45 -0.05 -12.60
C LEU A 92 3.28 -0.67 -13.99
N ARG A 93 3.86 -0.02 -15.00
CA ARG A 93 3.83 -0.46 -16.41
C ARG A 93 5.15 -1.10 -16.81
#